data_AF-A0A954PZE2-F1
#
_entry.id   AF-A0A954PZE2-F1
#
_cell.length_a   1.000
_cell.length_b   1.000
_cell.length_c   1.000
_cell.angle_alpha   90.00
_cell.angle_beta   90.00
_cell.angle_gamma   90.00
#
_symmetry.space_group_name_H-M   'P 1'
#
loop_
_entity.id
_entity.type
_entity.pdbx_description
1 polymer ?
#
loop_
_entity_poly.entity_id
_entity_poly.type
_entity_poly.pdbx_seq_one_letter_code
_entity_poly.pdbx_strand_id
1 'polypeptide(L)'
;MGSFAVGETPQKVEPLPVPDATAATQAEMKPYAEKIEHTDLTIEMVPIPGGEFMMGSPDTEADRSDDEGPQRSVKVAPFWMGKFEVT
;
A
#
# COMPACT_ATOMS: atom_id res chain seq x y z
N MET A 1 -36.14 -5.22 -35.72
CA MET A 1 -36.06 -4.13 -34.73
C MET A 1 -35.81 -4.74 -33.37
N GLY A 2 -34.55 -4.96 -33.01
CA GLY A 2 -34.16 -5.38 -31.66
C GLY A 2 -33.63 -4.15 -30.93
N SER A 3 -34.35 -3.74 -29.88
CA SER A 3 -33.94 -2.64 -29.02
C SER A 3 -32.71 -3.08 -28.23
N PHE A 4 -31.56 -2.44 -28.46
CA PHE A 4 -30.42 -2.56 -27.57
C PHE A 4 -30.75 -1.72 -26.33
N ALA A 5 -30.97 -2.39 -25.20
CA ALA A 5 -31.12 -1.71 -23.92
C ALA A 5 -29.87 -0.88 -23.66
N VAL A 6 -30.07 0.37 -23.27
CA VAL A 6 -29.02 1.31 -22.91
C VAL A 6 -28.13 0.64 -21.87
N GLY A 7 -26.82 0.63 -22.11
CA GLY A 7 -25.87 0.10 -21.13
C GLY A 7 -26.07 0.81 -19.81
N GLU A 8 -26.30 0.05 -18.73
CA GLU A 8 -26.30 0.60 -17.39
C GLU A 8 -24.98 1.34 -17.18
N THR A 9 -25.08 2.62 -16.86
CA THR A 9 -23.94 3.39 -16.36
C THR A 9 -23.32 2.60 -15.21
N PRO A 10 -22.00 2.34 -15.18
CA PRO A 10 -21.40 1.64 -14.06
C PRO A 10 -21.77 2.39 -12.78
N GLN A 11 -22.54 1.73 -11.91
CA GLN A 11 -22.89 2.28 -10.63
C GLN A 11 -21.59 2.43 -9.84
N LYS A 12 -21.26 3.65 -9.42
CA LYS A 12 -20.16 3.89 -8.50
C LYS A 12 -20.52 3.25 -7.16
N VAL A 13 -20.09 2.01 -6.94
CA VAL A 13 -20.15 1.34 -5.65
C VAL A 13 -19.22 2.06 -4.69
N GLU A 14 -19.72 2.40 -3.51
CA GLU A 14 -18.90 2.96 -2.44
C GLU A 14 -18.02 1.85 -1.88
N PRO A 15 -16.70 2.09 -1.68
CA PRO A 15 -15.83 1.10 -1.07
C PRO A 15 -16.30 0.73 0.34
N LEU A 16 -16.06 -0.52 0.74
CA LEU A 16 -16.25 -0.93 2.12
C LEU A 16 -15.54 0.03 3.09
N PRO A 17 -16.23 0.53 4.13
CA PRO A 17 -15.59 1.42 5.09
C PRO A 17 -14.54 0.65 5.89
N VAL A 18 -13.31 1.18 5.92
CA VAL A 18 -12.21 0.70 6.77
C VAL A 18 -11.80 1.85 7.68
N PRO A 19 -12.48 2.05 8.84
CA PRO A 19 -12.31 3.25 9.65
C PRO A 19 -10.85 3.49 10.09
N ASP A 20 -10.13 2.42 10.41
CA ASP A 20 -8.73 2.48 10.86
C ASP A 20 -7.72 2.74 9.72
N ALA A 21 -8.17 2.73 8.45
CA ALA A 21 -7.36 3.12 7.29
C ALA A 21 -7.29 4.64 7.07
N THR A 22 -7.98 5.43 7.91
CA THR A 22 -7.96 6.89 7.85
C THR A 22 -7.24 7.45 9.07
N ALA A 23 -6.26 8.32 8.85
CA ALA A 23 -5.56 9.04 9.90
C ALA A 23 -5.11 10.42 9.39
N ALA A 24 -5.19 11.45 10.23
CA ALA A 24 -4.69 12.78 9.88
C ALA A 24 -3.21 12.96 10.24
N THR A 25 -2.73 12.19 11.23
CA THR A 25 -1.35 12.25 11.73
C THR A 25 -0.74 10.87 11.91
N GLN A 26 0.60 10.79 11.93
CA GLN A 26 1.32 9.53 12.17
C GLN A 26 0.91 8.85 13.49
N ALA A 27 0.67 9.63 14.55
CA ALA A 27 0.30 9.10 15.86
C ALA A 27 -1.10 8.45 15.88
N GLU A 28 -1.96 8.81 14.93
CA GLU A 28 -3.30 8.24 14.78
C GLU A 28 -3.30 6.97 13.93
N MET A 29 -2.23 6.71 13.16
CA MET A 29 -2.16 5.53 12.30
C MET A 29 -2.11 4.26 13.14
N LYS A 30 -2.99 3.32 12.81
CA LYS A 30 -3.10 2.03 13.49
C LYS A 30 -2.95 0.89 12.48
N PRO A 31 -2.49 -0.29 12.92
CA PRO A 31 -2.68 -1.50 12.15
C PRO A 31 -4.17 -1.74 11.89
N TYR A 32 -4.50 -2.20 10.68
CA TYR A 32 -5.87 -2.53 10.31
C TYR A 32 -5.91 -3.72 9.36
N ALA A 33 -7.11 -4.27 9.16
CA ALA A 33 -7.35 -5.36 8.23
C ALA A 33 -8.28 -4.87 7.10
N GLU A 34 -7.82 -4.97 5.86
CA GLU A 34 -8.56 -4.57 4.67
C GLU A 34 -9.21 -5.79 4.04
N LYS A 35 -10.54 -5.88 4.11
CA LYS A 35 -11.28 -6.94 3.41
C LYS A 35 -11.45 -6.55 1.94
N ILE A 36 -11.04 -7.44 1.04
CA ILE A 36 -11.21 -7.22 -0.39
C ILE A 36 -12.61 -7.66 -0.80
N GLU A 37 -13.37 -6.72 -1.37
CA GLU A 37 -14.74 -6.95 -1.82
C GLU A 37 -14.84 -8.17 -2.73
N HIS A 38 -15.93 -8.92 -2.57
CA HIS A 38 -16.22 -10.13 -3.37
C HIS A 38 -15.20 -11.26 -3.25
N THR A 39 -14.32 -11.21 -2.25
CA THR A 39 -13.38 -12.29 -1.94
C THR A 39 -13.40 -12.63 -0.46
N ASP A 40 -12.79 -13.77 -0.11
CA ASP A 40 -12.49 -14.14 1.27
C ASP A 40 -11.09 -13.63 1.70
N LEU A 41 -10.43 -12.80 0.87
CA LEU A 41 -9.11 -12.25 1.16
C LEU A 41 -9.20 -11.07 2.12
N THR A 42 -8.22 -11.00 3.02
CA THR A 42 -8.01 -9.89 3.93
C THR A 42 -6.53 -9.56 3.94
N ILE A 43 -6.20 -8.29 3.75
CA ILE A 43 -4.82 -7.79 3.79
C ILE A 43 -4.60 -7.13 5.14
N GLU A 44 -3.62 -7.63 5.90
CA GLU A 44 -3.18 -6.97 7.13
C GLU A 44 -2.25 -5.81 6.78
N MET A 45 -2.59 -4.61 7.24
CA MET A 45 -1.84 -3.37 7.00
C MET A 45 -1.21 -2.89 8.30
N VAL A 46 0.07 -2.49 8.24
CA VAL A 46 0.81 -1.95 9.40
C VAL A 46 1.32 -0.54 9.10
N PRO A 47 1.28 0.38 10.08
CA PRO A 47 1.80 1.73 9.89
C PRO A 47 3.33 1.72 9.93
N ILE A 48 3.94 2.33 8.93
CA ILE A 48 5.37 2.59 8.83
C ILE A 48 5.60 4.07 9.19
N PRO A 49 6.35 4.36 10.26
CA PRO A 49 6.71 5.73 10.61
C PRO A 49 7.44 6.43 9.47
N GLY A 50 7.15 7.70 9.26
CA GLY A 50 7.95 8.54 8.38
C GLY A 50 9.33 8.76 8.96
N GLY A 51 10.31 9.03 8.09
CA GLY A 51 11.69 9.19 8.52
C GLY A 51 12.65 9.34 7.36
N GLU A 52 13.93 9.37 7.72
CA GLU A 52 15.06 9.36 6.78
C GLU A 52 15.86 8.09 6.99
N PHE A 53 16.24 7.43 5.91
CA PHE A 53 17.07 6.22 5.94
C PHE A 53 18.04 6.21 4.76
N MET A 54 19.12 5.43 4.88
CA MET A 54 20.07 5.22 3.79
C MET A 54 19.55 4.08 2.90
N MET A 55 19.19 4.39 1.66
CA MET A 55 18.71 3.42 0.68
C MET A 55 19.85 2.97 -0.24
N GLY A 56 19.94 1.66 -0.50
CA GLY A 56 20.95 1.03 -1.35
C GLY A 56 22.02 0.28 -0.55
N SER A 57 22.79 -0.55 -1.24
CA SER A 57 23.80 -1.44 -0.63
C SER A 57 25.19 -0.79 -0.65
N PRO A 58 26.02 -0.93 0.41
CA PRO A 58 27.41 -0.47 0.40
C PRO A 58 28.23 -1.10 -0.72
N ASP A 59 29.25 -0.39 -1.21
CA ASP A 59 30.13 -0.90 -2.27
C ASP A 59 30.88 -2.20 -1.90
N THR A 60 30.98 -2.48 -0.60
CA THR A 60 31.70 -3.64 -0.05
C THR A 60 30.78 -4.80 0.34
N GLU A 61 29.46 -4.69 0.13
CA GLU A 61 28.52 -5.76 0.47
C GLU A 61 28.71 -6.96 -0.47
N ALA A 62 28.77 -8.17 0.10
CA ALA A 62 28.88 -9.39 -0.69
C ALA A 62 27.60 -9.62 -1.50
N ASP A 63 27.75 -10.15 -2.72
CA ASP A 63 26.65 -10.45 -3.65
C ASP A 63 25.82 -9.23 -4.15
N ARG A 64 26.30 -8.00 -3.90
CA ARG A 64 25.71 -6.78 -4.46
C ARG A 64 25.75 -6.78 -5.99
N SER A 65 24.66 -6.32 -6.61
CA SER A 65 24.55 -5.99 -8.03
C SER A 65 24.80 -4.49 -8.32
N ASP A 66 25.17 -4.18 -9.56
CA ASP A 66 25.54 -2.83 -9.99
C ASP A 66 24.41 -1.79 -9.85
N ASP A 67 23.14 -2.22 -9.86
CA ASP A 67 21.95 -1.38 -9.80
C ASP A 67 21.43 -1.11 -8.37
N GLU A 68 22.06 -1.68 -7.34
CA GLU A 68 21.68 -1.49 -5.94
C GLU A 68 22.21 -0.20 -5.31
N GLY A 69 23.00 0.59 -6.06
CA GLY A 69 23.63 1.82 -5.59
C GLY A 69 23.41 3.03 -6.51
N PRO A 70 24.02 4.18 -6.18
CA PRO A 70 24.77 4.45 -4.95
C PRO A 70 23.85 4.53 -3.74
N GLN A 71 24.42 4.35 -2.53
CA GLN A 71 23.69 4.65 -1.30
C GLN A 71 23.27 6.13 -1.27
N ARG A 72 22.00 6.39 -0.94
CA ARG A 72 21.46 7.75 -0.84
C ARG A 72 20.52 7.91 0.34
N SER A 73 20.55 9.09 0.97
CA SER A 73 19.59 9.46 2.00
C SER A 73 18.21 9.68 1.38
N VAL A 74 17.21 8.94 1.84
CA VAL A 74 15.83 9.00 1.37
C VAL A 74 14.93 9.37 2.53
N LYS A 75 14.10 10.40 2.30
CA LYS A 75 13.04 10.82 3.23
C LYS A 75 11.69 10.32 2.74
N VAL A 76 10.92 9.68 3.61
CA VAL A 76 9.55 9.25 3.33
C VAL A 76 8.58 9.79 4.37
N ALA A 77 7.38 10.15 3.91
CA ALA A 77 6.25 10.42 4.79
C ALA A 77 5.76 9.11 5.44
N PRO A 78 5.06 9.15 6.59
CA PRO A 78 4.44 7.96 7.16
C PRO A 78 3.39 7.38 6.20
N PHE A 79 3.29 6.05 6.15
CA PHE A 79 2.39 5.32 5.25
C PHE A 79 2.05 3.92 5.81
N TRP A 80 1.04 3.24 5.27
CA TRP A 80 0.75 1.84 5.61
C TRP A 80 1.38 0.90 4.58
N MET A 81 1.85 -0.26 5.03
CA MET A 81 2.35 -1.34 4.18
C MET A 81 1.65 -2.65 4.52
N GLY A 82 1.42 -3.49 3.51
CA GLY A 82 0.99 -4.86 3.72
C GLY A 82 2.00 -5.61 4.59
N LYS A 83 1.52 -6.27 5.64
CA LYS A 83 2.36 -7.02 6.57
C LYS A 83 3.05 -8.21 5.90
N PHE A 84 2.44 -8.74 4.85
CA PHE A 84 2.92 -9.86 4.05
C PHE A 84 2.76 -9.54 2.56
N GLU A 85 3.53 -10.23 1.73
CA GLU A 85 3.31 -10.25 0.29
C GLU A 85 1.94 -10.85 -0.02
N VAL A 86 1.33 -10.40 -1.12
CA VAL A 86 0.07 -10.97 -1.60
C VAL A 86 0.37 -12.32 -2.26
N THR A 87 -0.36 -13.36 -1.87
CA THR A 87 -0.23 -14.75 -2.35
C THR A 87 -1.33 -15.15 -3.30
#